data_AF-A0A1M5S2E8-F1
#
_entry.id   AF-A0A1M5S2E8-F1
#
_cell.length_a   1.000
_cell.length_b   1.000
_cell.length_c   1.000
_cell.angle_alpha   90.00
_cell.angle_beta   90.00
_cell.angle_gamma   90.00
#
_symmetry.space_group_name_H-M   'P 1'
#
loop_
_entity.id
_entity.type
_entity.pdbx_description
1 polymer ?
#
loop_
_entity_poly.entity_id
_entity_poly.type
_entity_poly.pdbx_seq_one_letter_code
_entity_poly.pdbx_strand_id
1 'polypeptide(L)'
;MGQDITCLITNENIELDKSIVHFSIKQLTFIPFNTSCDLGIEEAKNFDLLSDYILHLESKDSFDHYLYNRDNDHCDMDIFKIVKDYRIESFIIEHSYDWADMLVEYYFMQVQDGRILKNSLVYDDSERSKSNKANIQEAKKNLGLHFNWLDRTDLFYSYYHADRAYTLQHAK
;
A
#
# COMPACT_ATOMS: atom_id res chain seq x y z
N MET A 1 2.26 -22.50 2.01
CA MET A 1 1.65 -21.22 2.39
C MET A 1 2.37 -20.17 1.59
N GLY A 2 1.63 -19.25 0.99
CA GLY A 2 2.16 -18.20 0.15
C GLY A 2 2.35 -16.89 0.91
N GLN A 3 3.23 -16.02 0.42
CA GLN A 3 3.33 -14.64 0.92
C GLN A 3 2.12 -13.85 0.40
N ASP A 4 1.41 -13.17 1.29
CA ASP A 4 0.22 -12.39 0.97
C ASP A 4 0.22 -11.12 1.82
N ILE A 5 0.51 -9.98 1.18
CA ILE A 5 0.63 -8.72 1.89
C ILE A 5 0.38 -7.52 0.98
N THR A 6 -0.37 -6.55 1.50
CA THR A 6 -0.46 -5.19 0.97
C THR A 6 0.31 -4.24 1.87
N CYS A 7 1.02 -3.27 1.28
CA CYS A 7 1.72 -2.25 2.05
C CYS A 7 1.58 -0.86 1.41
N LEU A 8 1.24 0.12 2.24
CA LEU A 8 1.43 1.54 1.95
C LEU A 8 2.84 1.92 2.39
N ILE A 9 3.63 2.44 1.45
CA ILE A 9 5.04 2.79 1.65
C ILE A 9 5.20 4.27 1.33
N THR A 10 5.72 5.05 2.26
CA THR A 10 5.99 6.49 2.06
C THR A 10 7.37 6.86 2.56
N ASN A 11 7.99 7.87 1.96
CA ASN A 11 9.21 8.50 2.44
C ASN A 11 8.94 9.70 3.36
N GLU A 12 7.67 9.99 3.63
CA GLU A 12 7.28 11.06 4.53
C GLU A 12 7.47 10.62 5.98
N ASN A 13 7.96 11.56 6.80
CA ASN A 13 8.11 11.36 8.23
C ASN A 13 6.78 11.68 8.92
N ILE A 14 5.95 10.66 9.07
CA ILE A 14 4.61 10.75 9.66
C ILE A 14 4.61 10.15 11.08
N GLU A 15 4.00 10.85 12.02
CA GLU A 15 3.75 10.33 13.37
C GLU A 15 2.42 9.58 13.36
N LEU A 16 2.48 8.25 13.29
CA LEU A 16 1.30 7.38 13.25
C LEU A 16 0.84 7.03 14.67
N ASP A 17 -0.47 6.91 14.87
CA ASP A 17 -1.02 6.36 16.11
C ASP A 17 -0.49 4.94 16.36
N LYS A 18 -0.24 4.61 17.64
CA LYS A 18 0.30 3.30 18.04
C LYS A 18 -0.61 2.12 17.68
N SER A 19 -1.90 2.37 17.45
CA SER A 19 -2.87 1.41 16.93
C SER A 19 -2.67 1.06 15.45
N ILE A 20 -1.89 1.84 14.70
CA ILE A 20 -1.54 1.54 13.31
C ILE A 20 -0.24 0.75 13.32
N VAL A 21 -0.26 -0.46 12.75
CA VAL A 21 0.97 -1.26 12.57
C VAL A 21 1.84 -0.54 11.55
N HIS A 22 3.09 -0.23 11.91
CA HIS A 22 4.00 0.44 10.98
C HIS A 22 5.47 0.19 11.32
N PHE A 23 6.35 0.35 10.34
CA PHE A 23 7.79 0.20 10.51
C PHE A 23 8.56 1.31 9.81
N SER A 24 9.54 1.89 10.51
CA SER A 24 10.51 2.82 9.92
C SER A 24 11.76 2.07 9.49
N ILE A 25 12.01 1.97 8.19
CA ILE A 25 13.15 1.26 7.60
C ILE A 25 13.83 2.16 6.57
N LYS A 26 15.09 2.55 6.82
CA LYS A 26 15.91 3.36 5.89
C LYS A 26 15.17 4.61 5.35
N GLN A 27 14.60 5.41 6.25
CA GLN A 27 13.86 6.66 5.95
C GLN A 27 12.51 6.46 5.24
N LEU A 28 12.04 5.22 5.13
CA LEU A 28 10.71 4.90 4.63
C LEU A 28 9.84 4.39 5.78
N THR A 29 8.57 4.74 5.74
CA THR A 29 7.52 4.22 6.61
C THR A 29 6.71 3.20 5.84
N PHE A 30 6.59 1.99 6.41
CA PHE A 30 5.84 0.86 5.86
C PHE A 30 4.62 0.62 6.73
N ILE A 31 3.43 0.64 6.14
CA ILE A 31 2.16 0.39 6.81
C ILE A 31 1.53 -0.83 6.13
N PRO A 32 1.64 -2.03 6.72
CA PRO A 32 1.05 -3.25 6.18
C PRO A 32 -0.47 -3.29 6.36
N PHE A 33 -1.17 -3.95 5.44
CA PHE A 33 -2.61 -4.16 5.50
C PHE A 33 -2.99 -5.61 5.17
N ASN A 34 -4.05 -6.10 5.82
CA ASN A 34 -4.68 -7.38 5.51
C ASN A 34 -5.79 -7.20 4.47
N THR A 35 -5.42 -6.93 3.22
CA THR A 35 -6.36 -6.73 2.11
C THR A 35 -5.70 -7.11 0.78
N SER A 36 -6.49 -7.51 -0.20
CA SER A 36 -6.06 -7.83 -1.58
C SER A 36 -5.85 -6.59 -2.45
N CYS A 37 -6.32 -5.39 -2.07
CA CYS A 37 -6.17 -4.17 -2.87
C CYS A 37 -6.84 -4.23 -4.27
N ASP A 38 -7.92 -5.01 -4.37
CA ASP A 38 -8.58 -5.41 -5.61
C ASP A 38 -9.57 -4.38 -6.17
N LEU A 39 -10.05 -3.43 -5.36
CA LEU A 39 -11.16 -2.55 -5.74
C LEU A 39 -10.73 -1.09 -5.99
N GLY A 40 -9.68 -0.61 -5.33
CA GLY A 40 -9.28 0.79 -5.40
C GLY A 40 -8.39 1.17 -6.59
N ILE A 41 -7.41 0.34 -6.96
CA ILE A 41 -6.35 0.82 -7.86
C ILE A 41 -6.86 0.98 -9.31
N GLU A 42 -7.80 0.16 -9.76
CA GLU A 42 -8.32 0.27 -11.13
C GLU A 42 -9.00 1.63 -11.34
N GLU A 43 -9.87 2.07 -10.43
CA GLU A 43 -10.63 3.31 -10.61
C GLU A 43 -9.73 4.55 -10.62
N ALA A 44 -8.61 4.51 -9.89
CA ALA A 44 -7.59 5.55 -9.86
C ALA A 44 -7.05 5.89 -11.27
N LYS A 45 -7.19 4.98 -12.26
CA LYS A 45 -6.79 5.22 -13.65
C LYS A 45 -7.52 6.41 -14.30
N ASN A 46 -8.67 6.83 -13.77
CA ASN A 46 -9.48 7.92 -14.29
C ASN A 46 -9.18 9.31 -13.68
N PHE A 47 -8.27 9.41 -12.71
CA PHE A 47 -8.02 10.65 -11.94
C PHE A 47 -6.55 11.08 -11.95
N ASP A 48 -6.21 12.31 -12.32
CA ASP A 48 -4.80 12.74 -12.31
C ASP A 48 -4.31 13.12 -10.91
N LEU A 49 -5.19 13.69 -10.09
CA LEU A 49 -4.91 14.08 -8.72
C LEU A 49 -5.48 13.05 -7.74
N LEU A 50 -4.71 12.72 -6.71
CA LEU A 50 -5.14 11.87 -5.62
C LEU A 50 -6.33 12.48 -4.86
N SER A 51 -6.34 13.80 -4.68
CA SER A 51 -7.44 14.51 -4.02
C SER A 51 -8.78 14.25 -4.71
N ASP A 52 -8.82 14.31 -6.03
CA ASP A 52 -10.04 14.10 -6.81
C ASP A 52 -10.50 12.65 -6.72
N TYR A 53 -9.54 11.72 -6.68
CA TYR A 53 -9.84 10.31 -6.50
C TYR A 53 -10.39 10.02 -5.10
N ILE A 54 -9.80 10.57 -4.04
CA ILE A 54 -10.31 10.45 -2.66
C ILE A 54 -11.73 11.03 -2.57
N LEU A 55 -11.99 12.21 -3.16
CA LEU A 55 -13.33 12.80 -3.20
C LEU A 55 -14.35 11.90 -3.91
N HIS A 56 -13.94 11.24 -5.00
CA HIS A 56 -14.77 10.26 -5.69
C HIS A 56 -15.07 9.04 -4.82
N LEU A 57 -14.08 8.50 -4.12
CA LEU A 57 -14.29 7.40 -3.17
C LEU A 57 -15.29 7.79 -2.06
N GLU A 58 -15.14 8.99 -1.49
CA GLU A 58 -16.05 9.54 -0.47
C GLU A 58 -17.48 9.78 -0.97
N SER A 59 -17.65 10.00 -2.29
CA SER A 59 -18.98 10.11 -2.89
C SER A 59 -19.73 8.78 -2.96
N LYS A 60 -19.02 7.65 -2.86
CA LYS A 60 -19.59 6.30 -2.87
C LYS A 60 -19.87 5.77 -1.47
N ASP A 61 -18.94 5.99 -0.54
CA ASP A 61 -19.11 5.64 0.87
C ASP A 61 -18.28 6.59 1.75
N SER A 62 -18.76 6.88 2.95
CA SER A 62 -18.10 7.78 3.88
C SER A 62 -16.83 7.16 4.46
N PHE A 63 -15.72 7.92 4.44
CA PHE A 63 -14.48 7.50 5.09
C PHE A 63 -14.62 7.33 6.60
N ASP A 64 -15.63 7.94 7.23
CA ASP A 64 -15.87 7.82 8.68
C ASP A 64 -16.23 6.40 9.12
N HIS A 65 -16.67 5.54 8.19
CA HIS A 65 -16.97 4.14 8.46
C HIS A 65 -15.74 3.24 8.47
N TYR A 66 -14.63 3.71 7.92
CA TYR A 66 -13.40 2.95 7.79
C TYR A 66 -12.47 3.38 8.91
N LEU A 67 -11.94 2.42 9.65
CA LEU A 67 -11.02 2.67 10.75
C LEU A 67 -10.00 1.55 10.71
N TYR A 68 -8.72 1.93 10.75
CA TYR A 68 -7.64 0.96 10.83
C TYR A 68 -7.85 0.07 12.07
N ASN A 69 -8.21 -1.19 11.83
CA ASN A 69 -8.58 -2.13 12.87
C ASN A 69 -7.66 -3.33 12.81
N ARG A 70 -6.76 -3.42 13.78
CA ARG A 70 -5.74 -4.47 13.86
C ARG A 70 -6.32 -5.88 13.93
N ASP A 71 -7.52 -6.02 14.47
CA ASP A 71 -8.14 -7.31 14.78
C ASP A 71 -9.03 -7.85 13.65
N ASN A 72 -9.30 -7.04 12.62
CA ASN A 72 -10.18 -7.38 11.51
C ASN A 72 -9.46 -7.27 10.16
N ASP A 73 -10.07 -7.86 9.13
CA ASP A 73 -9.63 -7.65 7.75
C ASP A 73 -9.75 -6.16 7.40
N HIS A 74 -8.75 -5.66 6.68
CA HIS A 74 -8.78 -4.31 6.16
C HIS A 74 -9.47 -4.31 4.80
N CYS A 75 -9.87 -3.12 4.37
CA CYS A 75 -10.28 -2.85 3.00
C CYS A 75 -9.41 -1.74 2.39
N ASP A 76 -9.46 -1.61 1.07
CA ASP A 76 -8.70 -0.60 0.32
C ASP A 76 -8.97 0.83 0.84
N MET A 77 -10.18 1.08 1.33
CA MET A 77 -10.59 2.38 1.85
C MET A 77 -9.83 2.75 3.13
N ASP A 78 -9.40 1.77 3.94
CA ASP A 78 -8.55 2.02 5.12
C ASP A 78 -7.21 2.63 4.71
N ILE A 79 -6.66 2.23 3.55
CA ILE A 79 -5.41 2.78 3.01
C ILE A 79 -5.61 4.25 2.64
N PHE A 80 -6.63 4.55 1.83
CA PHE A 80 -6.89 5.93 1.38
C PHE A 80 -7.33 6.84 2.53
N LYS A 81 -7.99 6.28 3.55
CA LYS A 81 -8.26 7.01 4.79
C LYS A 81 -6.98 7.38 5.51
N ILE A 82 -6.03 6.46 5.70
CA ILE A 82 -4.73 6.78 6.30
C ILE A 82 -4.02 7.87 5.49
N VAL A 83 -3.99 7.73 4.17
CA VAL A 83 -3.42 8.74 3.27
C VAL A 83 -4.04 10.12 3.49
N LYS A 84 -5.38 10.19 3.61
CA LYS A 84 -6.10 11.45 3.86
C LYS A 84 -5.82 12.00 5.26
N ASP A 85 -5.99 11.19 6.30
CA ASP A 85 -5.90 11.61 7.71
C ASP A 85 -4.49 12.12 8.06
N TYR A 86 -3.46 11.47 7.49
CA TYR A 86 -2.06 11.85 7.68
C TYR A 86 -1.49 12.75 6.57
N ARG A 87 -2.31 13.14 5.59
CA ARG A 87 -1.96 14.03 4.46
C ARG A 87 -0.72 13.56 3.69
N ILE A 88 -0.66 12.27 3.38
CA ILE A 88 0.45 11.66 2.65
C ILE A 88 0.30 12.00 1.17
N GLU A 89 1.26 12.70 0.59
CA GLU A 89 1.22 13.16 -0.80
C GLU A 89 2.13 12.33 -1.72
N SER A 90 3.12 11.63 -1.18
CA SER A 90 4.03 10.76 -1.91
C SER A 90 4.10 9.37 -1.30
N PHE A 91 3.65 8.36 -2.04
CA PHE A 91 3.64 6.98 -1.58
C PHE A 91 3.56 5.95 -2.71
N ILE A 92 3.79 4.70 -2.35
CA ILE A 92 3.50 3.51 -3.13
C ILE A 92 2.48 2.67 -2.36
N ILE A 93 1.49 2.13 -3.06
CA ILE A 93 0.72 0.97 -2.59
C ILE A 93 1.22 -0.22 -3.41
N GLU A 94 1.65 -1.27 -2.72
CA GLU A 94 2.08 -2.51 -3.36
C GLU A 94 1.43 -3.71 -2.68
N HIS A 95 0.75 -4.53 -3.46
CA HIS A 95 0.21 -5.82 -3.06
C HIS A 95 0.96 -6.93 -3.78
N SER A 96 1.29 -7.99 -3.05
CA SER A 96 1.88 -9.21 -3.60
C SER A 96 1.22 -10.42 -2.97
N TYR A 97 0.69 -11.30 -3.83
CA TYR A 97 0.25 -12.62 -3.45
C TYR A 97 0.98 -13.68 -4.28
N ASP A 98 1.74 -14.52 -3.59
CA ASP A 98 2.46 -15.65 -4.16
C ASP A 98 1.83 -16.97 -3.69
N TRP A 99 1.80 -17.99 -4.53
CA TRP A 99 1.42 -19.35 -4.14
C TRP A 99 2.33 -20.37 -4.81
N ALA A 100 2.91 -21.28 -4.01
CA ALA A 100 3.85 -22.30 -4.48
C ALA A 100 4.98 -21.72 -5.36
N ASP A 101 5.60 -20.64 -4.87
CA ASP A 101 6.69 -19.90 -5.55
C ASP A 101 6.30 -19.30 -6.92
N MET A 102 5.00 -19.13 -7.18
CA MET A 102 4.48 -18.42 -8.34
C MET A 102 3.75 -17.15 -7.89
N LEU A 103 4.09 -16.01 -8.50
CA LEU A 103 3.33 -14.77 -8.34
C LEU A 103 1.95 -14.95 -8.94
N VAL A 104 0.93 -14.92 -8.10
CA VAL A 104 -0.48 -15.12 -8.50
C VAL A 104 -1.12 -13.76 -8.75
N GLU A 105 -1.00 -12.83 -7.80
CA GLU A 105 -1.59 -11.50 -7.90
C GLU A 105 -0.56 -10.44 -7.53
N TYR A 106 -0.63 -9.31 -8.24
CA TYR A 106 0.27 -8.20 -8.04
C TYR A 106 -0.40 -6.89 -8.41
N TYR A 107 -0.49 -5.98 -7.44
CA TYR A 107 -1.04 -4.65 -7.65
C TYR A 107 -0.04 -3.58 -7.22
N PHE A 108 -0.03 -2.47 -7.96
CA PHE A 108 0.91 -1.39 -7.73
C PHE A 108 0.31 -0.05 -8.12
N MET A 109 0.53 0.95 -7.26
CA MET A 109 0.20 2.33 -7.53
C MET A 109 1.25 3.23 -6.91
N GLN A 110 1.75 4.20 -7.68
CA GLN A 110 2.56 5.29 -7.14
C GLN A 110 1.79 6.61 -7.22
N VAL A 111 1.86 7.36 -6.12
CA VAL A 111 1.52 8.77 -6.05
C VAL A 111 2.79 9.55 -5.74
N GLN A 112 2.99 10.66 -6.44
CA GLN A 112 4.10 11.58 -6.21
C GLN A 112 3.57 13.01 -6.18
N ASP A 113 3.84 13.73 -5.11
CA ASP A 113 3.40 15.12 -4.89
C ASP A 113 1.90 15.30 -5.17
N GLY A 114 1.08 14.37 -4.66
CA GLY A 114 -0.38 14.33 -4.82
C GLY A 114 -0.87 13.89 -6.21
N ARG A 115 0.02 13.54 -7.15
CA ARG A 115 -0.33 13.10 -8.51
C ARG A 115 -0.25 11.60 -8.68
N ILE A 116 -1.27 11.01 -9.28
CA ILE A 116 -1.32 9.57 -9.58
C ILE A 116 -0.47 9.31 -10.83
N LEU A 117 0.60 8.52 -10.69
CA LEU A 117 1.47 8.20 -11.82
C LEU A 117 0.87 7.07 -12.66
N LYS A 118 0.22 7.43 -13.78
CA LYS A 118 -0.56 6.52 -14.62
C LYS A 118 0.21 5.36 -15.25
N ASN A 119 1.51 5.55 -15.46
CA ASN A 119 2.43 4.54 -15.97
C ASN A 119 2.94 3.58 -14.89
N SER A 120 2.56 3.80 -13.62
CA SER A 120 2.85 2.89 -12.51
C SER A 120 1.68 1.94 -12.19
N LEU A 121 0.45 2.29 -12.57
CA LEU A 121 -0.75 1.55 -12.19
C LEU A 121 -0.74 0.11 -12.74
N VAL A 122 -0.75 -0.87 -11.84
CA VAL A 122 -0.91 -2.30 -12.14
C VAL A 122 -2.05 -2.81 -11.27
N TYR A 123 -3.11 -3.30 -11.89
CA TYR A 123 -4.33 -3.74 -11.19
C TYR A 123 -4.98 -4.98 -11.84
N ASP A 124 -4.39 -5.52 -12.90
CA ASP A 124 -4.90 -6.68 -13.65
C ASP A 124 -3.83 -7.25 -14.62
N ASP A 125 -4.24 -8.19 -15.48
CA ASP A 125 -3.43 -8.75 -16.58
C ASP A 125 -3.65 -8.06 -17.94
N SER A 126 -4.22 -6.85 -17.96
CA SER A 126 -4.36 -6.09 -19.19
C SER A 126 -3.00 -5.72 -19.79
N GLU A 127 -2.95 -5.48 -21.11
CA GLU A 127 -1.72 -5.02 -21.77
C GLU A 127 -1.18 -3.73 -21.17
N ARG A 128 -2.07 -2.86 -20.66
CA ARG A 128 -1.68 -1.67 -19.92
C ARG A 128 -0.91 -2.04 -18.65
N SER A 129 -1.48 -2.87 -17.79
CA SER A 129 -0.83 -3.32 -16.55
C SER A 129 0.49 -4.04 -16.84
N LYS A 130 0.54 -4.92 -17.86
CA LYS A 130 1.78 -5.57 -18.29
C LYS A 130 2.85 -4.56 -18.73
N SER A 131 2.47 -3.55 -19.51
CA SER A 131 3.41 -2.49 -19.93
C SER A 131 3.92 -1.66 -18.75
N ASN A 132 3.05 -1.40 -17.76
CA ASN A 132 3.38 -0.65 -16.56
C ASN A 132 4.29 -1.42 -15.59
N LYS A 133 4.26 -2.76 -15.59
CA LYS A 133 5.16 -3.59 -14.77
C LYS A 133 6.64 -3.26 -15.02
N ALA A 134 7.00 -2.84 -16.24
CA ALA A 134 8.37 -2.42 -16.56
C ALA A 134 8.82 -1.16 -15.79
N ASN A 135 7.88 -0.31 -15.37
CA ASN A 135 8.17 0.97 -14.70
C ASN A 135 8.25 0.85 -13.17
N ILE A 136 7.83 -0.29 -12.58
CA ILE A 136 7.76 -0.48 -11.12
C ILE A 136 9.11 -0.22 -10.45
N GLN A 137 10.21 -0.72 -11.02
CA GLN A 137 11.53 -0.56 -10.41
C GLN A 137 11.98 0.91 -10.39
N GLU A 138 11.63 1.67 -11.42
CA GLU A 138 11.88 3.11 -11.46
C GLU A 138 10.97 3.85 -10.48
N ALA A 139 9.69 3.49 -10.42
CA ALA A 139 8.73 4.01 -9.47
C ALA A 139 9.20 3.87 -8.01
N LYS A 140 9.63 2.66 -7.62
CA LYS A 140 10.22 2.37 -6.30
C LYS A 140 11.45 3.24 -6.03
N LYS A 141 12.36 3.36 -7.00
CA LYS A 141 13.56 4.20 -6.87
C LYS A 141 13.21 5.67 -6.68
N ASN A 142 12.20 6.19 -7.37
CA ASN A 142 11.76 7.58 -7.24
C ASN A 142 11.25 7.91 -5.84
N LEU A 143 10.64 6.94 -5.14
CA LEU A 143 10.27 7.09 -3.72
C LEU A 143 11.48 6.94 -2.76
N GLY A 144 12.60 6.36 -3.21
CA GLY A 144 13.77 6.02 -2.38
C GLY A 144 13.82 4.55 -1.93
N LEU A 145 12.91 3.71 -2.43
CA LEU A 145 12.89 2.28 -2.15
C LEU A 145 13.91 1.55 -3.05
N HIS A 146 15.11 1.33 -2.51
CA HIS A 146 16.24 0.71 -3.22
C HIS A 146 16.50 -0.77 -2.86
N PHE A 147 15.55 -1.41 -2.19
CA PHE A 147 15.64 -2.82 -1.81
C PHE A 147 14.28 -3.48 -1.97
N ASN A 148 14.26 -4.80 -2.11
CA ASN A 148 12.99 -5.54 -2.07
C ASN A 148 12.56 -5.69 -0.61
N TRP A 149 11.45 -5.05 -0.25
CA TRP A 149 10.94 -5.12 1.12
C TRP A 149 10.32 -6.49 1.44
N LEU A 150 9.82 -7.20 0.41
CA LEU A 150 9.26 -8.55 0.55
C LEU A 150 10.30 -9.58 1.03
N ASP A 151 11.60 -9.33 0.81
CA ASP A 151 12.70 -10.19 1.29
C ASP A 151 12.77 -10.23 2.83
N ARG A 152 12.18 -9.25 3.53
CA ARG A 152 12.10 -9.21 5.00
C ARG A 152 10.89 -10.00 5.48
N THR A 153 10.92 -11.31 5.26
CA THR A 153 9.82 -12.23 5.57
C THR A 153 9.48 -12.31 7.06
N ASP A 154 10.41 -11.94 7.94
CA ASP A 154 10.18 -11.78 9.37
C ASP A 154 9.18 -10.66 9.72
N LEU A 155 9.04 -9.67 8.83
CA LEU A 155 8.12 -8.54 8.97
C LEU A 155 6.95 -8.63 7.99
N PHE A 156 7.21 -8.99 6.73
CA PHE A 156 6.30 -8.74 5.62
C PHE A 156 5.86 -10.02 4.89
N TYR A 157 5.89 -11.18 5.54
CA TYR A 157 5.34 -12.41 4.93
C TYR A 157 3.80 -12.38 4.85
N SER A 158 3.16 -11.83 5.88
CA SER A 158 1.73 -11.53 5.87
C SER A 158 1.41 -10.45 6.89
N TYR A 159 0.20 -9.90 6.87
CA TYR A 159 -0.21 -8.91 7.85
C TYR A 159 -0.04 -9.41 9.30
N TYR A 160 -0.41 -10.67 9.56
CA TYR A 160 -0.25 -11.30 10.87
C TYR A 160 1.22 -11.33 11.36
N HIS A 161 2.17 -11.54 10.46
CA HIS A 161 3.60 -11.49 10.82
C HIS A 161 4.00 -10.07 11.23
N ALA A 162 3.54 -9.09 10.46
CA ALA A 162 3.79 -7.68 10.70
C ALA A 162 3.20 -7.21 12.04
N ASP A 163 1.93 -7.51 12.30
CA ASP A 163 1.24 -7.18 13.54
C ASP A 163 1.93 -7.80 14.77
N ARG A 164 2.31 -9.09 14.67
CA ARG A 164 3.04 -9.78 15.74
C ARG A 164 4.40 -9.12 16.00
N ALA A 165 5.17 -8.83 14.96
CA ALA A 165 6.48 -8.21 15.10
C ALA A 165 6.37 -6.81 15.73
N TYR A 166 5.40 -6.01 15.28
CA TYR A 166 5.12 -4.69 15.80
C TYR A 166 4.73 -4.71 17.29
N THR A 167 3.83 -5.63 17.67
CA THR A 167 3.43 -5.84 19.07
C THR A 167 4.63 -6.17 19.96
N LEU A 168 5.51 -7.06 19.51
CA LEU A 168 6.70 -7.44 20.27
C LEU A 168 7.71 -6.30 20.44
N GLN A 169 7.79 -5.40 19.47
CA GLN A 169 8.65 -4.20 19.55
C GLN A 169 8.11 -3.18 20.56
N HIS A 170 6.78 -3.08 20.68
CA HIS A 170 6.11 -2.09 21.54
C HIS A 170 5.69 -2.63 22.92
N ALA A 171 5.87 -3.91 23.18
CA ALA A 171 5.67 -4.53 24.50
C ALA A 171 6.85 -4.31 25.47
N LYS A 172 7.93 -3.68 25.01
CA LYS A 172 9.14 -3.35 25.80
C LYS A 172 9.10 -1.90 26.27
#